data_AF-A0A6F8ZD69-F1
#
_entry.id   AF-A0A6F8ZD69-F1
#
_cell.length_a   1.000
_cell.length_b   1.000
_cell.length_c   1.000
_cell.angle_alpha   90.00
_cell.angle_beta   90.00
_cell.angle_gamma   90.00
#
_symmetry.space_group_name_H-M   'P 1'
#
loop_
_entity.id
_entity.type
_entity.pdbx_description
1 polymer ?
#
loop_
_entity_poly.entity_id
_entity_poly.type
_entity_poly.pdbx_seq_one_letter_code
_entity_poly.pdbx_strand_id
1 'polypeptide(L)'
;MRKPAATALGAERRRLIARYQALKAARIPLPGDGEDAYRRQLIAFHVGVFQGLLTASRSTEDLKLAEAQLDLLEQLVPYYDQSISGGA
;
A
#
# COMPACT_ATOMS: atom_id res chain seq x y z
N MET A 1 -20.00 -14.34 -22.84
CA MET A 1 -19.82 -12.89 -22.58
C MET A 1 -19.47 -12.68 -21.10
N ARG A 2 -18.25 -12.21 -20.77
CA ARG A 2 -17.93 -11.83 -19.37
C ARG A 2 -18.67 -10.53 -19.03
N LYS A 3 -19.31 -10.46 -17.86
CA LYS A 3 -20.08 -9.29 -17.40
C LYS A 3 -19.16 -8.05 -17.30
N PRO A 4 -19.59 -6.87 -17.81
CA PRO A 4 -18.79 -5.64 -17.79
C PRO A 4 -18.34 -5.21 -16.38
N ALA A 5 -19.11 -5.52 -15.35
CA ALA A 5 -18.75 -5.27 -13.95
C ALA A 5 -17.55 -6.08 -13.46
N ALA A 6 -17.40 -7.34 -13.90
CA ALA A 6 -16.26 -8.19 -13.51
C ALA A 6 -14.96 -7.74 -14.19
N THR A 7 -15.06 -7.19 -15.39
CA THR A 7 -13.94 -6.57 -16.11
C THR A 7 -13.49 -5.26 -15.48
N ALA A 8 -14.43 -4.42 -15.00
CA ALA A 8 -14.11 -3.18 -14.30
C ALA A 8 -13.40 -3.45 -12.96
N LEU A 9 -13.96 -4.35 -12.15
CA LEU A 9 -13.35 -4.79 -10.88
C LEU A 9 -11.93 -5.34 -11.08
N GLY A 10 -11.75 -6.19 -12.08
CA GLY A 10 -10.45 -6.78 -12.37
C GLY A 10 -9.42 -5.76 -12.86
N ALA A 11 -9.84 -4.76 -13.65
CA ALA A 11 -8.97 -3.69 -14.11
C ALA A 11 -8.52 -2.79 -12.95
N GLU A 12 -9.47 -2.41 -12.10
CA GLU A 12 -9.23 -1.55 -10.95
C GLU A 12 -8.30 -2.22 -9.92
N ARG A 13 -8.53 -3.51 -9.64
CA ARG A 13 -7.64 -4.30 -8.79
C ARG A 13 -6.20 -4.36 -9.35
N ARG A 14 -6.04 -4.56 -10.66
CA ARG A 14 -4.71 -4.58 -11.30
C ARG A 14 -4.03 -3.20 -11.23
N ARG A 15 -4.78 -2.10 -11.38
CA ARG A 15 -4.27 -0.73 -11.22
C ARG A 15 -3.69 -0.52 -9.82
N LEU A 16 -4.44 -0.88 -8.78
CA LEU A 16 -3.99 -0.74 -7.39
C LEU A 16 -2.77 -1.62 -7.07
N ILE A 17 -2.73 -2.86 -7.57
CA ILE A 17 -1.54 -3.73 -7.43
C ILE A 17 -0.31 -3.07 -8.08
N ALA A 18 -0.44 -2.56 -9.31
CA ALA A 18 0.66 -1.94 -10.02
C ALA A 18 1.19 -0.69 -9.28
N ARG A 19 0.27 0.13 -8.76
CA ARG A 19 0.58 1.32 -7.97
C ARG A 19 1.33 0.96 -6.67
N TYR A 20 0.87 -0.08 -5.95
CA TYR A 20 1.58 -0.60 -4.79
C TYR A 20 2.98 -1.15 -5.12
N GLN A 21 3.16 -1.84 -6.24
CA GLN A 21 4.49 -2.32 -6.66
C GLN A 21 5.44 -1.15 -6.95
N ALA A 22 4.94 -0.09 -7.59
CA ALA A 22 5.73 1.12 -7.81
C ALA A 22 6.14 1.78 -6.48
N LEU A 23 5.22 1.90 -5.53
CA LEU A 23 5.52 2.41 -4.18
C LEU A 23 6.57 1.56 -3.46
N LYS A 24 6.43 0.24 -3.48
CA LYS A 24 7.37 -0.70 -2.85
C LYS A 24 8.78 -0.59 -3.45
N ALA A 25 8.88 -0.45 -4.77
CA ALA A 25 10.15 -0.26 -5.46
C ALA A 25 10.81 1.08 -5.11
N ALA A 26 10.01 2.09 -4.77
CA ALA A 26 10.44 3.46 -4.49
C ALA A 26 10.89 3.72 -3.04
N ARG A 27 11.31 2.69 -2.27
CA ARG A 27 11.84 2.73 -0.88
C ARG A 27 10.80 2.48 0.23
N ILE A 28 10.32 1.25 0.34
CA ILE A 28 9.91 0.75 1.66
C ILE A 28 11.14 0.10 2.31
N PRO A 29 11.81 0.75 3.29
CA PRO A 29 12.97 0.16 3.94
C PRO A 29 12.59 -1.16 4.64
N LEU A 30 13.26 -2.23 4.22
CA LEU A 30 13.25 -3.55 4.87
C LEU A 30 14.12 -3.51 6.15
N PRO A 31 13.99 -4.47 7.09
CA PRO A 31 14.36 -4.28 8.49
C PRO A 31 15.86 -4.15 8.75
N GLY A 32 16.25 -3.18 9.60
CA GLY A 32 17.57 -2.98 10.20
C GLY A 32 17.50 -2.18 11.52
N ASP A 33 18.22 -2.58 12.56
CA ASP A 33 17.86 -2.36 13.97
C ASP A 33 17.93 -0.90 14.50
N GLY A 34 16.98 -0.56 15.40
CA GLY A 34 16.96 0.66 16.23
C GLY A 34 16.06 1.78 15.71
N GLU A 35 15.09 2.23 16.53
CA GLU A 35 14.06 3.29 16.30
C GLU A 35 13.08 3.12 15.12
N ASP A 36 13.51 2.52 14.01
CA ASP A 36 12.67 2.23 12.84
C ASP A 36 11.76 1.00 13.03
N ALA A 37 11.84 0.26 14.16
CA ALA A 37 11.05 -0.95 14.37
C ALA A 37 9.53 -0.67 14.41
N TYR A 38 9.11 0.35 15.16
CA TYR A 38 7.71 0.75 15.23
C TYR A 38 7.20 1.28 13.89
N ARG A 39 8.00 2.11 13.19
CA ARG A 39 7.68 2.64 11.86
C ARG A 39 7.52 1.50 10.84
N ARG A 40 8.41 0.51 10.86
CA ARG A 40 8.30 -0.69 10.02
C ARG A 40 7.09 -1.54 10.36
N GLN A 41 6.77 -1.73 11.64
CA GLN A 41 5.56 -2.44 12.06
C GLN A 41 4.31 -1.71 11.58
N LEU A 42 4.30 -0.37 11.61
CA LEU A 42 3.21 0.44 11.12
C LEU A 42 3.06 0.33 9.60
N ILE A 43 4.16 0.42 8.84
CA ILE A 43 4.14 0.16 7.38
C ILE A 43 3.61 -1.24 7.09
N ALA A 44 4.14 -2.26 7.78
CA ALA A 44 3.73 -3.65 7.60
C ALA A 44 2.24 -3.86 7.93
N PHE A 45 1.73 -3.20 8.97
CA PHE A 45 0.31 -3.18 9.31
C PHE A 45 -0.51 -2.59 8.17
N HIS A 46 -0.13 -1.40 7.67
CA HIS A 46 -0.88 -0.74 6.60
C HIS A 46 -0.85 -1.53 5.29
N VAL A 47 0.27 -2.17 4.96
CA VAL A 47 0.41 -3.11 3.84
C VAL A 47 -0.51 -4.32 4.02
N GLY A 48 -0.56 -4.91 5.22
CA GLY A 48 -1.43 -6.03 5.53
C GLY A 48 -2.91 -5.67 5.37
N VAL A 49 -3.32 -4.50 5.86
CA VAL A 49 -4.69 -3.97 5.68
C VAL A 49 -4.99 -3.76 4.19
N PHE A 50 -4.09 -3.15 3.42
CA PHE A 50 -4.26 -2.97 1.97
C PHE A 50 -4.48 -4.31 1.27
N GLN A 51 -3.64 -5.32 1.55
CA GLN A 51 -3.75 -6.64 0.95
C GLN A 51 -5.05 -7.36 1.35
N GLY A 52 -5.46 -7.21 2.61
CA GLY A 52 -6.72 -7.75 3.13
C GLY A 52 -7.93 -7.15 2.42
N LEU A 53 -7.99 -5.81 2.34
CA LEU A 53 -9.06 -5.07 1.64
C LEU A 53 -9.11 -5.44 0.16
N LEU A 54 -7.94 -5.49 -0.50
CA LEU A 54 -7.85 -5.89 -1.89
C LEU A 54 -8.39 -7.31 -2.09
N THR A 55 -8.01 -8.26 -1.24
CA THR A 55 -8.46 -9.66 -1.32
C THR A 55 -9.96 -9.79 -1.07
N ALA A 56 -10.49 -9.10 -0.06
CA ALA A 56 -11.89 -9.17 0.35
C ALA A 56 -12.85 -8.44 -0.61
N SER A 57 -12.36 -7.49 -1.42
CA SER A 57 -13.20 -6.67 -2.31
C SER A 57 -13.96 -7.49 -3.35
N ARG A 58 -15.28 -7.33 -3.41
CA ARG A 58 -16.18 -7.97 -4.37
C ARG A 58 -16.78 -6.96 -5.36
N SER A 59 -16.62 -5.67 -5.10
CA SER A 59 -17.06 -4.57 -5.93
C SER A 59 -15.97 -3.51 -6.10
N THR A 60 -16.14 -2.63 -7.08
CA THR A 60 -15.26 -1.45 -7.25
C THR A 60 -15.43 -0.45 -6.12
N GLU A 61 -16.58 -0.44 -5.44
CA GLU A 61 -16.79 0.39 -4.26
C GLU A 61 -15.95 -0.09 -3.08
N ASP A 62 -15.85 -1.41 -2.89
CA ASP A 62 -15.01 -2.01 -1.84
C ASP A 62 -13.53 -1.67 -2.06
N LEU A 63 -13.11 -1.54 -3.32
CA LEU A 63 -11.74 -1.17 -3.68
C LEU A 63 -11.38 0.27 -3.30
N LYS A 64 -12.35 1.16 -3.08
CA LYS A 64 -12.06 2.53 -2.60
C LYS A 64 -11.39 2.53 -1.24
N LEU A 65 -11.71 1.55 -0.38
CA LEU A 65 -11.05 1.39 0.91
C LEU A 65 -9.60 0.94 0.73
N ALA A 66 -9.34 0.03 -0.22
CA ALA A 66 -7.98 -0.37 -0.56
C ALA A 66 -7.19 0.79 -1.18
N GLU A 67 -7.83 1.61 -2.02
CA GLU A 67 -7.23 2.81 -2.60
C GLU A 67 -6.87 3.84 -1.52
N ALA A 68 -7.80 4.17 -0.63
CA ALA A 68 -7.54 5.11 0.47
C ALA A 68 -6.39 4.62 1.39
N GLN A 69 -6.31 3.31 1.62
CA GLN A 69 -5.21 2.72 2.38
C GLN A 69 -3.86 2.83 1.65
N LEU A 70 -3.87 2.68 0.32
CA LEU A 70 -2.68 2.87 -0.50
C LEU A 70 -2.25 4.33 -0.54
N ASP A 71 -3.20 5.27 -0.63
CA ASP A 71 -2.92 6.72 -0.54
C ASP A 71 -2.27 7.06 0.81
N LEU A 72 -2.76 6.47 1.90
CA LEU A 72 -2.16 6.64 3.24
C LEU A 72 -0.72 6.09 3.27
N LEU A 73 -0.48 4.92 2.70
CA LEU A 73 0.87 4.36 2.58
C LEU A 73 1.80 5.31 1.82
N GLU A 74 1.35 5.88 0.70
CA GLU A 74 2.12 6.85 -0.09
C GLU A 74 2.45 8.13 0.71
N GLN A 75 1.51 8.62 1.51
CA GLN A 75 1.73 9.79 2.37
C GLN A 75 2.69 9.50 3.51
N LEU A 76 2.70 8.27 4.03
CA LEU A 76 3.55 7.89 5.16
C LEU A 76 5.00 7.61 4.74
N VAL A 77 5.24 7.13 3.51
CA VAL A 77 6.59 6.79 3.01
C VAL A 77 7.62 7.93 3.18
N PRO A 78 7.34 9.21 2.83
CA PRO A 78 8.26 10.32 3.06
C PRO A 78 8.64 10.54 4.53
N TYR A 79 7.70 10.33 5.46
CA TYR A 79 7.97 10.46 6.91
C TYR A 79 8.87 9.35 7.45
N TYR A 80 8.95 8.23 6.73
CA TYR A 80 9.82 7.11 7.07
C TYR A 80 11.19 7.18 6.38
N ASP A 81 11.33 7.93 5.27
CA ASP A 81 12.62 8.17 4.59
C ASP A 81 13.44 9.28 5.29
N GLN A 82 12.78 10.20 6.00
CA GLN A 82 13.44 11.32 6.69
C GLN A 82 14.35 10.92 7.88
N SER A 83 14.31 9.67 8.36
CA SER A 83 15.23 9.19 9.41
C SER A 83 16.70 9.17 8.96
N ILE A 84 16.99 9.20 7.66
CA ILE A 84 18.38 9.09 7.13
C ILE A 84 19.15 10.42 7.18
N SER A 85 18.48 11.56 7.36
CA SER A 85 19.12 12.90 7.27
C SER A 85 19.35 13.61 8.60
N GLY A 86 19.07 12.97 9.74
CA GLY A 86 19.06 13.59 11.07
C GLY A 86 20.27 13.33 11.97
N GLY A 87 21.41 12.87 11.44
CA GLY A 87 22.62 12.60 12.22
C GLY A 87 23.86 13.21 11.56
N ALA A 88 24.13 14.47 11.86
CA ALA A 88 25.41 15.14 11.63
C ALA A 88 26.00 15.56 12.97
#